data_AF-A0A024UG98-F1
#
_entry.id   AF-A0A024UG98-F1
#
_cell.length_a   1.000
_cell.length_b   1.000
_cell.length_c   1.000
_cell.angle_alpha   90.00
_cell.angle_beta   90.00
_cell.angle_gamma   90.00
#
_symmetry.space_group_name_H-M   'P 1'
#
loop_
_entity.id
_entity.type
_entity.pdbx_description
1 polymer ?
#
loop_
_entity_poly.entity_id
_entity_poly.type
_entity_poly.pdbx_seq_one_letter_code
_entity_poly.pdbx_strand_id
1 'polypeptide(L)'
;METKAVEGVLTASDLANENELDEDEQLVATWIKGMHEAEICRLTQAGAKAVPLKVKNMAIVREDGGVVLNRVEVDTRFSMDRIEQILVAEETTPVPHKPHFVYVNVVLLPKTKQPSDATTMALVMPYVYDTRVVGNTLTQWVFLNNNMERSHHVIG
;
A
#
# COMPACT_ATOMS: atom_id res chain seq x y z
N MET A 1 26.05 9.66 -48.32
CA MET A 1 24.91 10.55 -48.01
C MET A 1 24.32 10.02 -46.72
N GLU A 2 24.81 10.55 -45.60
CA GLU A 2 24.40 10.13 -44.24
C GLU A 2 23.01 10.71 -43.93
N THR A 3 22.09 9.86 -43.49
CA THR A 3 20.79 10.28 -42.94
C THR A 3 20.92 10.29 -41.43
N LYS A 4 20.96 11.49 -40.84
CA LYS A 4 20.91 11.72 -39.40
C LYS A 4 19.57 11.21 -38.84
N ALA A 5 19.63 10.38 -37.82
CA ALA A 5 18.47 10.06 -36.98
C ALA A 5 18.00 11.35 -36.28
N VAL A 6 16.69 11.62 -36.38
CA VAL A 6 16.04 12.70 -35.66
C VAL A 6 15.75 12.17 -34.26
N GLU A 7 16.49 12.64 -33.26
CA GLU A 7 16.14 12.44 -31.85
C GLU A 7 14.84 13.20 -31.58
N GLY A 8 13.75 12.46 -31.37
CA GLY A 8 12.46 13.02 -30.97
C GLY A 8 12.55 13.53 -29.54
N VAL A 9 12.45 14.85 -29.36
CA VAL A 9 12.33 15.48 -28.04
C VAL A 9 10.95 15.13 -27.48
N LEU A 10 10.91 14.36 -26.39
CA LEU A 10 9.69 14.09 -25.63
C LEU A 10 9.12 15.42 -25.11
N THR A 11 7.85 15.67 -25.40
CA THR A 11 7.19 16.93 -25.03
C THR A 11 6.57 16.83 -23.63
N ALA A 12 6.31 17.97 -23.00
CA ALA A 12 5.63 18.03 -21.71
C ALA A 12 4.20 17.44 -21.75
N SER A 13 3.55 17.38 -22.93
CA SER A 13 2.27 16.68 -23.09
C SER A 13 2.43 15.16 -23.13
N ASP A 14 3.55 14.65 -23.64
CA ASP A 14 3.83 13.21 -23.61
C ASP A 14 4.05 12.72 -22.17
N LEU A 15 4.71 13.55 -21.34
CA LEU A 15 4.89 13.29 -19.91
C LEU A 15 3.61 13.51 -19.07
N ALA A 16 2.66 14.29 -19.56
CA ALA A 16 1.37 14.51 -18.88
C ALA A 16 0.41 13.32 -19.06
N ASN A 17 0.55 12.59 -20.17
CA ASN A 17 -0.31 11.46 -20.53
C ASN A 17 0.00 10.18 -19.72
N GLU A 18 1.18 10.08 -19.09
CA GLU A 18 1.58 8.91 -18.29
C GLU A 18 0.94 8.86 -16.89
N ASN A 19 0.29 9.93 -16.44
CA ASN A 19 -0.34 10.00 -15.11
C ASN A 19 -1.88 9.91 -15.15
N GLU A 20 -2.48 9.74 -16.33
CA GLU A 20 -3.91 9.53 -16.46
C GLU A 20 -4.19 8.02 -16.38
N LEU A 21 -4.94 7.61 -15.35
CA LEU A 21 -5.34 6.21 -15.20
C LEU A 21 -6.25 5.84 -16.38
N ASP A 22 -6.05 4.67 -16.96
CA ASP A 22 -6.99 4.14 -17.93
C ASP A 22 -8.33 3.74 -17.29
N GLU A 23 -9.31 3.38 -18.11
CA GLU A 23 -10.65 3.02 -17.62
C GLU A 23 -10.63 1.83 -16.65
N ASP A 24 -9.81 0.82 -16.91
CA ASP A 24 -9.68 -0.37 -16.07
C ASP A 24 -9.00 -0.03 -14.73
N GLU A 25 -7.95 0.80 -14.76
CA GLU A 25 -7.27 1.30 -13.58
C GLU A 25 -8.18 2.17 -12.71
N GLN A 26 -9.04 2.99 -13.32
CA GLN A 26 -10.03 3.80 -12.62
C GLN A 26 -11.12 2.95 -11.97
N LEU A 27 -11.57 1.87 -12.64
CA LEU A 27 -12.50 0.89 -12.08
C LEU A 27 -11.89 0.16 -10.89
N VAL A 28 -10.64 -0.29 -11.02
CA VAL A 28 -9.89 -0.95 -9.93
C VAL A 28 -9.70 0.01 -8.75
N ALA A 29 -9.30 1.25 -8.99
CA ALA A 29 -9.13 2.26 -7.94
C ALA A 29 -10.45 2.51 -7.18
N THR A 30 -11.56 2.61 -7.90
CA THR A 30 -12.90 2.77 -7.31
C THR A 30 -13.31 1.55 -6.48
N TRP A 31 -13.02 0.35 -6.99
CA TRP A 31 -13.30 -0.89 -6.28
C TRP A 31 -12.46 -1.03 -5.00
N ILE A 32 -11.15 -0.76 -5.06
CA ILE A 32 -10.25 -0.75 -3.89
C ILE A 32 -10.75 0.22 -2.83
N LYS A 33 -11.17 1.43 -3.25
CA LYS A 33 -11.73 2.43 -2.35
C LYS A 33 -12.97 1.92 -1.64
N GLY A 34 -13.91 1.31 -2.36
CA GLY A 34 -15.11 0.71 -1.77
C GLY A 34 -14.81 -0.40 -0.76
N MET A 35 -13.88 -1.30 -1.09
CA MET A 35 -13.43 -2.36 -0.18
C MET A 35 -12.79 -1.80 1.09
N HIS A 36 -11.98 -0.75 0.94
CA HIS A 36 -11.33 -0.09 2.06
C HIS A 36 -12.32 0.64 2.97
N GLU A 37 -13.27 1.37 2.40
CA GLU A 37 -14.33 2.07 3.14
C GLU A 37 -15.22 1.08 3.92
N ALA A 38 -15.53 -0.07 3.33
CA ALA A 38 -16.28 -1.13 4.01
C ALA A 38 -15.53 -1.65 5.25
N GLU A 39 -14.21 -1.82 5.17
CA GLU A 39 -13.40 -2.27 6.31
C GLU A 39 -13.30 -1.21 7.41
N ILE A 40 -13.10 0.06 7.04
CA ILE A 40 -13.14 1.18 7.99
C ILE A 40 -14.48 1.19 8.74
N CYS A 41 -15.58 1.02 8.02
CA CYS A 41 -16.93 0.96 8.59
C CYS A 41 -17.07 -0.21 9.57
N ARG A 42 -16.64 -1.42 9.16
CA ARG A 42 -16.69 -2.63 10.01
C ARG A 42 -15.92 -2.47 11.32
N LEU A 43 -14.69 -1.95 11.25
CA LEU A 43 -13.85 -1.71 12.43
C LEU A 43 -14.44 -0.63 13.35
N THR A 44 -15.01 0.42 12.77
CA THR A 44 -15.68 1.48 13.54
C THR A 44 -16.91 0.94 14.27
N GLN A 45 -17.73 0.10 13.60
CA GLN A 45 -18.88 -0.57 14.21
C GLN A 45 -18.47 -1.54 15.32
N ALA A 46 -17.28 -2.13 15.24
CA ALA A 46 -16.70 -2.96 16.29
C ALA A 46 -16.11 -2.15 17.46
N GLY A 47 -16.17 -0.82 17.42
CA GLY A 47 -15.73 0.07 18.50
C GLY A 47 -14.27 0.55 18.40
N ALA A 48 -13.56 0.21 17.32
CA ALA A 48 -12.21 0.73 17.08
C ALA A 48 -12.25 2.15 16.53
N LYS A 49 -11.22 2.96 16.84
CA LYS A 49 -10.97 4.22 16.13
C LYS A 49 -10.19 3.89 14.85
N ALA A 50 -10.92 3.52 13.80
CA ALA A 50 -10.35 3.21 12.50
C ALA A 50 -9.98 4.50 11.74
N VAL A 51 -8.71 4.66 11.40
CA VAL A 51 -8.18 5.82 10.67
C VAL A 51 -7.65 5.34 9.33
N PRO A 52 -8.25 5.76 8.20
CA PRO A 52 -7.74 5.39 6.89
C PRO A 52 -6.39 6.06 6.63
N LEU A 53 -5.41 5.27 6.18
CA LEU A 53 -4.14 5.74 5.67
C LEU A 53 -4.21 5.80 4.15
N LYS A 54 -3.92 6.98 3.61
CA LYS A 54 -3.79 7.17 2.18
C LYS A 54 -2.45 6.62 1.71
N VAL A 55 -2.48 5.61 0.83
CA VAL A 55 -1.30 5.05 0.17
C VAL A 55 -1.00 5.85 -1.09
N LYS A 56 0.25 6.27 -1.24
CA LYS A 56 0.75 6.95 -2.45
C LYS A 56 1.26 5.97 -3.48
N ASN A 57 2.00 4.96 -3.01
CA ASN A 57 2.62 3.97 -3.84
C ASN A 57 2.79 2.67 -3.05
N MET A 58 2.77 1.54 -3.74
CA MET A 58 3.06 0.24 -3.16
C MET A 58 3.82 -0.62 -4.17
N ALA A 59 4.79 -1.39 -3.69
CA ALA A 59 5.58 -2.28 -4.53
C ALA A 59 6.06 -3.48 -3.74
N ILE A 60 6.34 -4.58 -4.43
CA ILE A 60 7.15 -5.66 -3.86
C ILE A 60 8.61 -5.45 -4.30
N VAL A 61 9.53 -5.43 -3.34
CA VAL A 61 10.96 -5.24 -3.57
C VAL A 61 11.70 -6.52 -3.19
N ARG A 62 12.70 -6.91 -3.98
CA ARG A 62 13.63 -7.98 -3.63
C ARG A 62 14.93 -7.34 -3.16
N GLU A 63 15.36 -7.66 -1.95
CA GLU A 63 16.66 -7.27 -1.41
C GLU A 63 17.66 -8.43 -1.49
N ASP A 64 18.92 -8.12 -1.24
CA ASP A 64 20.00 -9.12 -1.17
C ASP A 64 19.67 -10.23 -0.15
N GLY A 65 20.17 -11.43 -0.41
CA GLY A 65 19.84 -12.60 0.43
C GLY A 65 18.45 -13.18 0.18
N GLY A 66 17.71 -12.70 -0.83
CA GLY A 66 16.44 -13.27 -1.27
C GLY A 66 15.23 -12.82 -0.44
N VAL A 67 15.39 -11.78 0.38
CA VAL A 67 14.30 -11.21 1.17
C VAL A 67 13.33 -10.47 0.25
N VAL A 68 12.03 -10.73 0.41
CA VAL A 68 10.97 -10.09 -0.35
C VAL A 68 10.20 -9.15 0.57
N LEU A 69 10.19 -7.86 0.23
CA LEU A 69 9.61 -6.79 1.04
C LEU A 69 8.35 -6.21 0.41
N ASN A 70 7.35 -5.96 1.24
CA ASN A 70 6.16 -5.18 0.88
C ASN A 70 6.46 -3.71 1.20
N ARG A 71 6.84 -2.93 0.19
CA ARG A 71 7.15 -1.51 0.31
C ARG A 71 5.89 -0.67 0.11
N VAL A 72 5.60 0.24 1.03
CA VAL A 72 4.44 1.14 0.96
C VAL A 72 4.86 2.56 1.28
N GLU A 73 4.52 3.49 0.39
CA GLU A 73 4.63 4.92 0.63
C GLU A 73 3.28 5.43 1.13
N VAL A 74 3.27 6.02 2.33
CA VAL A 74 2.06 6.47 3.01
C VAL A 74 2.04 7.99 3.13
N ASP A 75 0.88 8.59 2.87
CA ASP A 75 0.67 10.04 2.94
C ASP A 75 0.48 10.50 4.39
N THR A 76 1.57 10.46 5.16
CA THR A 76 1.55 10.87 6.56
C THR A 76 2.91 11.45 6.98
N ARG A 77 2.91 12.31 7.99
CA ARG A 77 4.14 12.73 8.71
C ARG A 77 4.37 11.91 9.98
N PHE A 78 3.45 11.00 10.32
CA PHE A 78 3.59 10.09 11.43
C PHE A 78 4.77 9.14 11.18
N SER A 79 5.62 8.96 12.20
CA SER A 79 6.72 8.00 12.17
C SER A 79 6.15 6.59 12.27
N MET A 80 6.45 5.76 11.26
CA MET A 80 5.91 4.40 11.15
C MET A 80 6.61 3.43 12.11
N ASP A 81 7.78 3.78 12.68
CA ASP A 81 8.45 3.05 13.78
C ASP A 81 7.61 2.97 15.08
N ARG A 82 6.55 3.78 15.15
CA ARG A 82 5.56 3.74 16.23
C ARG A 82 4.55 2.62 16.05
N ILE A 83 4.49 1.96 14.89
CA ILE A 83 3.68 0.77 14.70
C ILE A 83 4.28 -0.38 15.50
N GLU A 84 3.45 -1.00 16.33
CA GLU A 84 3.81 -2.15 17.16
C GLU A 84 3.44 -3.46 16.48
N GLN A 85 2.25 -3.50 15.88
CA GLN A 85 1.72 -4.70 15.25
C GLN A 85 1.11 -4.38 13.88
N ILE A 86 1.30 -5.31 12.95
CA ILE A 86 0.69 -5.30 11.63
C ILE A 86 -0.17 -6.56 11.54
N LEU A 87 -1.45 -6.38 11.26
CA LEU A 87 -2.40 -7.46 11.01
C LEU A 87 -2.78 -7.41 9.54
N VAL A 88 -2.61 -8.53 8.86
CA VAL A 88 -2.98 -8.71 7.47
C VAL A 88 -4.15 -9.68 7.44
N ALA A 89 -5.21 -9.37 6.71
CA ALA A 89 -6.32 -10.30 6.54
C ALA A 89 -5.84 -11.61 5.90
N GLU A 90 -6.22 -12.75 6.48
CA GLU A 90 -5.90 -14.08 5.92
C GLU A 90 -6.63 -14.30 4.58
N GLU A 91 -7.86 -13.81 4.49
CA GLU A 91 -8.64 -13.86 3.27
C GLU A 91 -8.18 -12.79 2.28
N THR A 92 -7.85 -13.21 1.06
CA THR A 92 -7.46 -12.34 -0.04
C THR A 92 -8.57 -12.25 -1.08
N THR A 93 -8.80 -11.08 -1.65
CA THR A 93 -9.82 -10.88 -2.70
C THR A 93 -9.16 -10.64 -4.06
N PRO A 94 -9.47 -11.41 -5.12
CA PRO A 94 -8.94 -11.15 -6.46
C PRO A 94 -9.26 -9.73 -6.93
N VAL A 95 -8.28 -9.06 -7.54
CA VAL A 95 -8.48 -7.71 -8.09
C VAL A 95 -9.16 -7.81 -9.45
N PRO A 96 -10.31 -7.13 -9.67
CA PRO A 96 -10.96 -7.08 -10.98
C PRO A 96 -10.00 -6.61 -12.07
N HIS A 97 -10.10 -7.16 -13.28
CA HIS A 97 -9.32 -6.73 -14.45
C HIS A 97 -7.77 -6.82 -14.30
N LYS A 98 -7.27 -7.39 -13.19
CA LYS A 98 -5.82 -7.49 -12.92
C LYS A 98 -5.45 -8.92 -12.50
N PRO A 99 -5.24 -9.84 -13.47
CA PRO A 99 -4.94 -11.24 -13.19
C PRO A 99 -3.73 -11.40 -12.27
N HIS A 100 -3.80 -12.37 -11.37
CA HIS A 100 -2.78 -12.68 -10.36
C HIS A 100 -2.57 -11.64 -9.27
N PHE A 101 -3.27 -10.50 -9.32
CA PHE A 101 -3.26 -9.55 -8.21
C PHE A 101 -4.39 -9.85 -7.25
N VAL A 102 -4.08 -9.75 -5.96
CA VAL A 102 -5.06 -9.86 -4.88
C VAL A 102 -4.98 -8.63 -3.99
N TYR A 103 -6.11 -8.34 -3.36
CA TYR A 103 -6.32 -7.27 -2.41
C TYR A 103 -6.43 -7.83 -0.99
N VAL A 104 -5.84 -7.10 -0.04
CA VAL A 104 -6.05 -7.29 1.41
C VAL A 104 -6.17 -5.92 2.09
N ASN A 105 -6.89 -5.89 3.21
CA ASN A 105 -6.77 -4.80 4.16
C ASN A 105 -5.60 -5.09 5.11
N VAL A 106 -4.82 -4.06 5.39
CA VAL A 106 -3.74 -4.10 6.37
C VAL A 106 -4.08 -3.15 7.51
N VAL A 107 -4.09 -3.69 8.73
CA VAL A 107 -4.35 -2.94 9.95
C VAL A 107 -3.04 -2.77 10.71
N LEU A 108 -2.65 -1.53 10.95
CA LEU A 108 -1.48 -1.14 11.71
C LEU A 108 -1.93 -0.64 13.08
N LEU A 109 -1.39 -1.26 14.14
CA LEU A 109 -1.67 -0.91 15.52
C LEU A 109 -0.45 -0.17 16.08
N PRO A 110 -0.56 1.14 16.37
CA PRO A 110 0.50 1.90 17.02
C PRO A 110 0.70 1.48 18.47
N LYS A 111 1.91 1.70 19.00
CA LYS A 111 2.22 1.57 20.42
C LYS A 111 1.22 2.38 21.26
N THR A 112 0.47 1.71 22.12
CA THR A 112 -0.46 2.39 23.04
C THR A 112 0.33 3.13 24.10
N LYS A 113 0.08 4.44 24.27
CA LYS A 113 0.79 5.25 25.29
C LYS A 113 0.31 4.97 26.71
N GLN A 114 -0.95 4.54 26.90
CA GLN A 114 -1.55 4.23 28.20
C GLN A 114 -2.61 3.12 28.08
N PRO A 115 -2.59 2.07 28.93
CA PRO A 115 -3.59 1.00 28.93
C PRO A 115 -5.03 1.46 29.24
N SER A 116 -5.19 2.66 29.80
CA SER A 116 -6.48 3.25 30.16
C SER A 116 -7.22 3.90 28.99
N ASP A 117 -6.61 3.99 27.80
CA ASP A 117 -7.27 4.47 26.60
C ASP A 117 -8.19 3.35 26.08
N ALA A 118 -9.48 3.43 26.44
CA ALA A 118 -10.47 2.37 26.17
C ALA A 118 -10.73 2.13 24.66
N THR A 119 -10.21 2.99 23.78
CA THR A 119 -10.43 2.90 22.34
C THR A 119 -9.12 2.57 21.63
N THR A 120 -9.04 1.36 21.08
CA THR A 120 -7.91 0.95 20.23
C THR A 120 -7.93 1.77 18.93
N MET A 121 -6.84 2.49 18.67
CA MET A 121 -6.65 3.18 17.40
C MET A 121 -6.05 2.20 16.38
N ALA A 122 -6.73 2.05 15.25
CA ALA A 122 -6.31 1.19 14.16
C ALA A 122 -6.07 2.06 12.92
N LEU A 123 -4.84 2.11 12.42
CA LEU A 123 -4.58 2.70 11.12
C LEU A 123 -4.83 1.62 10.07
N VAL A 124 -5.57 1.92 9.01
CA VAL A 124 -5.96 0.89 8.03
C VAL A 124 -5.55 1.36 6.65
N MET A 125 -4.97 0.47 5.84
CA MET A 125 -4.64 0.76 4.46
C MET A 125 -5.04 -0.40 3.52
N PRO A 126 -5.41 -0.09 2.27
CA PRO A 126 -5.51 -1.11 1.24
C PRO A 126 -4.11 -1.57 0.81
N TYR A 127 -3.95 -2.84 0.48
CA TYR A 127 -2.74 -3.38 -0.14
C TYR A 127 -3.10 -4.33 -1.27
N VAL A 128 -2.42 -4.17 -2.40
CA VAL A 128 -2.59 -5.00 -3.59
C VAL A 128 -1.23 -5.53 -4.00
N TYR A 129 -1.16 -6.83 -4.26
CA TYR A 129 0.11 -7.47 -4.60
C TYR A 129 -0.06 -8.60 -5.61
N ASP A 130 1.01 -8.85 -6.37
CA ASP A 130 1.07 -9.93 -7.35
C ASP A 130 1.44 -11.25 -6.66
N THR A 131 0.53 -12.21 -6.72
CA THR A 131 0.66 -13.55 -6.14
C THR A 131 1.75 -14.41 -6.79
N ARG A 132 2.25 -14.02 -7.97
CA ARG A 132 3.34 -14.72 -8.65
C ARG A 132 4.72 -14.42 -8.05
N VAL A 133 4.82 -13.42 -7.17
CA VAL A 133 6.10 -13.06 -6.57
C VAL A 133 6.49 -14.08 -5.50
N VAL A 134 7.24 -15.09 -5.94
CA VAL A 134 7.77 -16.16 -5.08
C VAL A 134 8.55 -15.57 -3.90
N GLY A 135 8.24 -16.04 -2.70
CA GLY A 135 8.87 -15.64 -1.44
C GLY A 135 8.16 -14.50 -0.71
N ASN A 136 7.15 -13.86 -1.29
CA ASN A 136 6.34 -12.88 -0.56
C ASN A 136 5.39 -13.60 0.42
N THR A 137 5.70 -13.50 1.72
CA THR A 137 4.87 -14.07 2.79
C THR A 137 4.05 -13.02 3.53
N LEU A 138 4.07 -11.76 3.07
CA LEU A 138 3.46 -10.62 3.77
C LEU A 138 3.98 -10.43 5.20
N THR A 139 5.17 -10.95 5.53
CA THR A 139 5.79 -10.81 6.86
C THR A 139 6.80 -9.67 6.92
N GLN A 140 7.27 -9.19 5.78
CA GLN A 140 8.29 -8.15 5.69
C GLN A 140 7.70 -6.89 5.08
N TRP A 141 7.72 -5.79 5.84
CA TRP A 141 7.11 -4.53 5.45
C TRP A 141 8.08 -3.37 5.59
N VAL A 142 8.12 -2.51 4.58
CA VAL A 142 8.86 -1.26 4.63
C VAL A 142 7.91 -0.10 4.32
N PHE A 143 7.79 0.82 5.26
CA PHE A 143 7.01 2.04 5.08
C PHE A 143 7.94 3.22 4.80
N LEU A 144 7.51 4.09 3.89
CA LEU A 144 8.06 5.43 3.75
C LEU A 144 6.97 6.47 4.00
N ASN A 145 7.28 7.44 4.87
CA ASN A 145 6.38 8.55 5.15
C ASN A 145 6.79 9.83 4.37
N ASN A 146 6.05 10.91 4.56
CA ASN A 146 6.28 12.19 3.87
C ASN A 146 7.61 12.88 4.26
N ASN A 147 8.29 12.41 5.30
CA ASN A 147 9.62 12.90 5.70
C ASN A 147 10.75 12.05 5.10
N MET A 148 10.44 11.11 4.19
CA MET A 148 11.38 10.11 3.66
C MET A 148 11.96 9.18 4.73
N GLU A 149 11.31 9.09 5.89
CA GLU A 149 11.68 8.15 6.94
C GLU A 149 11.30 6.74 6.50
N ARG A 150 12.27 5.81 6.53
CA ARG A 150 12.09 4.40 6.22
C ARG A 150 11.93 3.60 7.51
N SER A 151 10.78 2.95 7.69
CA SER A 151 10.50 2.07 8.83
C SER A 151 10.36 0.62 8.36
N HIS A 152 11.12 -0.30 8.96
CA HIS A 152 11.09 -1.73 8.62
C HIS A 152 10.42 -2.52 9.74
N HIS A 153 9.44 -3.32 9.38
CA HIS A 153 8.70 -4.19 10.28
C HIS A 153 8.76 -5.64 9.79
N VAL A 154 8.99 -6.54 10.75
CA VAL A 154 8.90 -7.99 10.56
C VAL A 154 7.74 -8.49 11.41
N ILE A 155 6.79 -9.15 10.77
CA ILE A 155 5.67 -9.82 11.43
C ILE A 155 6.06 -11.28 11.64
N GLY A 156 5.82 -11.80 12.83
CA GLY A 156 6.08 -13.20 13.22
C GLY A 156 4.81 -13.99 13.42
#